data_AF-A0A538UBG7-F1
#
_entry.id   AF-A0A538UBG7-F1
#
_cell.length_a   1.000
_cell.length_b   1.000
_cell.length_c   1.000
_cell.angle_alpha   90.00
_cell.angle_beta   90.00
_cell.angle_gamma   90.00
#
_symmetry.space_group_name_H-M   'P 1'
#
loop_
_entity.id
_entity.type
_entity.pdbx_description
1 polymer ?
#
loop_
_entity_poly.entity_id
_entity_poly.type
_entity_poly.pdbx_seq_one_letter_code
_entity_poly.pdbx_strand_id
1 'polypeptide(L)'
;MPDSNGGPTNTRTSSCQFPGLLDPKAEFEEADAYVIALAQGHDGIVVTQETPASEKRNPRRTHFIPDVCRDLGIPCINLLGLIRREGWRF
;
A
#
# COMPACT_ATOMS: atom_id res chain seq x y z
N MET A 1 -27.10 33.02 8.81
CA MET A 1 -26.55 33.40 7.50
C MET A 1 -25.28 32.59 7.30
N PRO A 2 -25.25 31.62 6.36
CA PRO A 2 -24.07 30.80 6.07
C PRO A 2 -23.30 31.37 4.88
N ASP A 3 -21.97 31.43 4.96
CA ASP A 3 -21.11 31.70 3.81
C ASP A 3 -20.50 30.39 3.31
N SER A 4 -20.85 30.08 2.07
CA SER A 4 -20.36 29.02 1.20
C SER A 4 -18.86 29.17 0.92
N ASN A 5 -18.07 28.10 1.11
CA ASN A 5 -16.85 27.87 0.33
C ASN A 5 -16.40 26.40 0.44
N GLY A 6 -16.81 25.60 -0.55
CA GLY A 6 -16.20 24.30 -0.82
C GLY A 6 -14.81 24.51 -1.42
N GLY A 7 -13.77 24.25 -0.64
CA GLY A 7 -12.36 24.14 -1.06
C GLY A 7 -11.86 22.70 -0.87
N PRO A 8 -10.82 22.28 -1.62
CA PRO A 8 -10.63 20.89 -2.00
C PRO A 8 -10.25 20.00 -0.81
N THR A 9 -10.83 18.82 -0.80
CA THR A 9 -10.42 17.67 0.02
C THR A 9 -8.91 17.48 -0.10
N ASN A 10 -8.26 17.44 1.06
CA ASN A 10 -6.82 17.29 1.25
C ASN A 10 -6.33 15.94 0.71
N THR A 11 -6.08 15.84 -0.59
CA THR A 11 -5.27 14.78 -1.19
C THR A 11 -3.82 15.03 -0.82
N ARG A 12 -3.41 14.53 0.36
CA ARG A 12 -1.99 14.51 0.75
C ARG A 12 -1.25 13.58 -0.21
N THR A 13 -0.54 14.18 -1.16
CA THR A 13 0.42 13.52 -2.03
C THR A 13 1.54 12.93 -1.17
N SER A 14 1.50 11.61 -0.95
CA SER A 14 2.43 10.82 -0.13
C SER A 14 3.75 10.48 -0.84
N SER A 15 3.99 11.00 -2.04
CA SER A 15 5.11 10.60 -2.91
C SER A 15 6.50 10.99 -2.37
N CYS A 16 6.60 11.91 -1.40
CA CYS A 16 7.89 12.36 -0.86
C CYS A 16 8.45 11.49 0.29
N GLN A 17 7.70 10.51 0.81
CA GLN A 17 8.12 9.76 2.00
C GLN A 17 8.94 8.49 1.71
N PHE A 18 8.93 7.97 0.48
CA PHE A 18 9.60 6.70 0.15
C PHE A 18 10.44 6.82 -1.13
N PRO A 19 11.68 7.35 -1.04
CA PRO A 19 12.60 7.37 -2.17
C PRO A 19 12.90 5.93 -2.61
N GLY A 20 12.48 5.56 -3.83
CA GLY A 20 12.63 4.21 -4.40
C GLY A 20 11.33 3.41 -4.55
N LEU A 21 10.19 3.92 -4.07
CA LEU A 21 8.87 3.34 -4.40
C LEU A 21 8.43 3.74 -5.82
N LEU A 22 8.92 4.87 -6.30
CA LEU A 22 8.75 5.35 -7.67
C LEU A 22 10.17 5.54 -8.23
N ASP A 23 10.71 4.51 -8.89
CA ASP A 23 11.90 4.64 -9.72
C ASP A 23 11.45 4.73 -11.19
N PRO A 24 11.57 5.90 -11.84
CA PRO A 24 11.20 6.08 -13.25
C PRO A 24 11.97 5.18 -14.22
N LYS A 25 13.03 4.53 -13.77
CA LYS A 25 13.85 3.60 -14.56
C LYS A 25 13.50 2.13 -14.31
N ALA A 26 12.62 1.85 -13.35
CA ALA A 26 12.25 0.50 -12.98
C ALA A 26 10.93 0.10 -13.66
N GLU A 27 11.02 -0.44 -14.87
CA GLU A 27 9.86 -0.90 -15.68
C GLU A 27 8.91 -1.88 -14.96
N PHE A 28 9.33 -2.47 -13.82
CA PHE A 28 8.60 -3.52 -13.11
C PHE A 28 8.44 -3.29 -11.59
N GLU A 29 8.79 -2.11 -11.06
CA GLU A 29 8.73 -1.81 -9.60
C GLU A 29 7.59 -0.87 -9.20
N GLU A 30 6.86 -0.31 -10.17
CA GLU A 30 5.85 0.70 -9.89
C GLU A 30 4.47 0.14 -9.51
N ALA A 31 4.17 -1.12 -9.86
CA ALA A 31 2.85 -1.71 -9.62
C ALA A 31 2.46 -1.69 -8.14
N ASP A 32 3.44 -1.93 -7.26
CA ASP A 32 3.26 -1.96 -5.80
C ASP A 32 2.80 -0.58 -5.30
N ALA A 33 3.36 0.50 -5.85
CA ALA A 33 2.98 1.87 -5.51
C ALA A 33 1.52 2.16 -5.83
N TYR A 34 1.05 1.73 -7.01
CA TYR A 34 -0.34 1.94 -7.42
C TYR A 34 -1.33 1.11 -6.59
N VAL A 35 -1.01 -0.14 -6.24
CA VAL A 35 -1.85 -0.98 -5.37
C VAL A 35 -2.00 -0.34 -3.99
N ILE A 36 -0.89 0.14 -3.42
CA ILE A 36 -0.87 0.81 -2.11
C ILE A 36 -1.67 2.12 -2.16
N ALA A 37 -1.44 2.94 -3.18
CA ALA A 37 -2.15 4.21 -3.36
C ALA A 37 -3.67 4.00 -3.53
N LEU A 38 -4.08 2.96 -4.26
CA LEU A 38 -5.49 2.63 -4.44
C LEU A 38 -6.13 2.19 -3.11
N ALA A 39 -5.46 1.33 -2.34
CA ALA A 39 -5.96 0.93 -1.02
C ALA A 39 -6.07 2.14 -0.08
N GLN A 40 -5.09 3.03 -0.08
CA GLN A 40 -5.10 4.24 0.73
C GLN A 40 -6.24 5.21 0.34
N GLY A 41 -6.52 5.37 -0.95
CA GLY A 41 -7.56 6.28 -1.45
C GLY A 41 -8.99 5.78 -1.23
N HIS A 42 -9.17 4.49 -0.96
CA HIS A 42 -10.48 3.83 -0.88
C HIS A 42 -10.75 3.13 0.46
N ASP A 43 -9.95 3.41 1.51
CA ASP A 43 -9.99 2.69 2.80
C ASP A 43 -9.96 1.15 2.63
N GLY A 44 -9.18 0.70 1.63
CA GLY A 44 -9.07 -0.69 1.24
C GLY A 44 -8.07 -1.48 2.07
N ILE A 45 -8.05 -2.80 1.84
CA ILE A 45 -7.05 -3.72 2.38
C ILE A 45 -6.16 -4.21 1.24
N VAL A 46 -4.85 -4.14 1.43
CA VAL A 46 -3.89 -4.75 0.50
C VAL A 46 -3.81 -6.25 0.78
N VAL A 47 -3.96 -7.06 -0.26
CA VAL A 47 -3.76 -8.51 -0.19
C VAL A 47 -2.50 -8.86 -0.96
N THR A 48 -1.47 -9.37 -0.27
CA THR A 48 -0.18 -9.73 -0.88
C THR A 48 0.36 -11.05 -0.34
N GLN A 49 1.09 -11.80 -1.17
CA GLN A 49 1.85 -12.99 -0.77
C GLN A 49 3.35 -12.70 -0.59
N GLU A 50 3.72 -11.42 -0.62
CA GLU A 50 5.09 -11.00 -0.40
C GLU A 50 5.49 -11.11 1.08
N THR A 51 6.77 -11.43 1.31
CA THR A 51 7.36 -11.48 2.65
C THR A 51 8.09 -10.18 3.00
N PRO A 52 8.02 -9.71 4.25
CA PRO A 52 8.74 -8.53 4.74
C PRO A 52 10.26 -8.63 4.56
N ALA A 53 10.95 -7.48 4.54
CA ALA A 53 12.41 -7.42 4.47
C ALA A 53 13.08 -8.20 5.61
N SER A 54 12.50 -8.14 6.81
CA SER A 54 13.02 -8.79 8.02
C SER A 54 13.12 -10.31 7.92
N GLU A 55 12.33 -10.92 7.04
CA GLU A 55 12.32 -12.37 6.83
C GLU A 55 13.31 -12.82 5.73
N LYS A 56 13.99 -11.87 5.06
CA LYS A 56 14.91 -12.16 3.96
C LYS A 56 16.36 -12.07 4.41
N ARG A 57 17.15 -13.09 4.10
CA ARG A 57 18.57 -13.17 4.46
C ARG A 57 19.45 -12.14 3.72
N ASN A 58 19.08 -11.75 2.51
CA ASN A 58 19.75 -10.73 1.68
C ASN A 58 18.72 -10.08 0.74
N PRO A 59 17.91 -9.12 1.22
CA PRO A 59 16.89 -8.50 0.40
C PRO A 59 17.54 -7.64 -0.71
N ARG A 60 17.18 -7.91 -1.97
CA ARG A 60 17.62 -7.11 -3.14
C ARG A 60 16.95 -5.74 -3.21
N ARG A 61 15.74 -5.62 -2.65
CA ARG A 61 14.98 -4.38 -2.51
C ARG A 61 14.79 -4.07 -1.04
N THR A 62 14.79 -2.79 -0.68
CA THR A 62 14.65 -2.36 0.73
C THR A 62 13.20 -2.21 1.17
N HIS A 63 12.27 -2.10 0.23
CA HIS A 63 10.85 -1.87 0.50
C HIS A 63 10.04 -3.02 -0.12
N PHE A 64 9.31 -3.73 0.73
CA PHE A 64 8.32 -4.73 0.33
C PHE A 64 6.94 -4.22 0.76
N ILE A 65 5.88 -4.65 0.07
CA ILE A 65 4.50 -4.22 0.30
C ILE A 65 4.10 -4.30 1.78
N PRO A 66 4.37 -5.39 2.54
CA PRO A 66 3.97 -5.47 3.94
C PRO A 66 4.65 -4.43 4.83
N ASP A 67 5.89 -4.06 4.50
CA ASP A 67 6.65 -3.05 5.25
C ASP A 67 6.10 -1.65 4.99
N VAL A 68 5.85 -1.32 3.72
CA VAL A 68 5.28 -0.02 3.33
C VAL A 68 3.85 0.14 3.86
N CYS A 69 3.01 -0.90 3.76
CA CYS A 69 1.65 -0.85 4.30
C CYS A 69 1.65 -0.64 5.82
N ARG A 70 2.56 -1.31 6.55
CA ARG A 70 2.71 -1.14 7.99
C ARG A 70 3.11 0.28 8.36
N ASP A 71 4.08 0.85 7.66
CA ASP A 71 4.56 2.22 7.91
C ASP A 71 3.50 3.28 7.57
N LEU A 72 2.64 3.00 6.58
CA LEU A 72 1.52 3.85 6.19
C LEU A 72 0.23 3.62 6.99
N GLY A 73 0.19 2.61 7.86
CA GLY A 73 -1.02 2.24 8.61
C GLY A 73 -2.14 1.64 7.75
N ILE A 74 -1.81 1.12 6.56
CA ILE A 74 -2.77 0.50 5.65
C ILE A 74 -2.96 -0.97 6.05
N PRO A 75 -4.21 -1.46 6.21
CA PRO A 75 -4.45 -2.87 6.47
C PRO A 75 -3.86 -3.74 5.37
N CYS A 76 -3.06 -4.74 5.76
CA CYS A 76 -2.41 -5.66 4.84
C CYS A 76 -2.57 -7.11 5.34
N ILE A 77 -3.05 -8.00 4.47
CA ILE A 77 -3.26 -9.43 4.78
C ILE A 77 -2.71 -10.32 3.65
N ASN A 78 -2.51 -11.60 3.96
CA ASN A 78 -2.17 -12.60 2.94
C ASN A 78 -3.44 -13.27 2.37
N LEU A 79 -3.28 -14.11 1.34
CA LEU A 79 -4.41 -14.77 0.68
C LEU A 79 -5.23 -15.62 1.66
N LEU A 80 -4.57 -16.33 2.58
CA LEU A 80 -5.25 -17.10 3.61
C LEU A 80 -6.07 -16.21 4.56
N GLY A 81 -5.54 -15.02 4.88
CA GLY A 81 -6.24 -14.00 5.65
C GLY A 81 -7.51 -13.52 4.94
N LEU A 82 -7.44 -13.30 3.62
CA LEU A 82 -8.61 -12.95 2.81
C LEU A 82 -9.65 -14.07 2.83
N ILE A 83 -9.25 -15.31 2.54
CA ILE A 83 -10.14 -16.47 2.53
C ILE A 83 -10.87 -16.63 3.87
N ARG A 84 -10.14 -16.49 4.99
CA ARG A 84 -10.72 -16.57 6.35
C ARG A 84 -11.68 -15.42 6.63
N ARG A 85 -11.34 -14.20 6.21
CA ARG A 85 -12.14 -13.00 6.42
C ARG A 85 -13.47 -13.07 5.65
N GLU A 86 -13.43 -13.55 4.42
CA GLU A 86 -14.60 -13.68 3.55
C GLU A 86 -15.41 -14.96 3.83
N GLY A 87 -14.95 -15.81 4.75
CA GLY A 87 -15.68 -17.01 5.18
C GLY A 87 -15.86 -18.06 4.07
N TRP A 88 -14.90 -18.16 3.14
CA TRP A 88 -15.00 -19.12 2.03
C TRP A 88 -15.06 -20.54 2.56
N ARG A 89 -15.96 -21.35 1.98
CA ARG A 89 -16.13 -22.77 2.29
C ARG A 89 -15.80 -23.59 1.05
N PHE A 90 -14.99 -24.61 1.22
CA PHE A 90 -14.54 -25.54 0.18
C PHE A 90 -15.13 -26.93 0.43
#